data_AF-A0AA97H270-F1
#
_entry.id   AF-A0AA97H270-F1
#
_cell.length_a   1.000
_cell.length_b   1.000
_cell.length_c   1.000
_cell.angle_alpha   90.00
_cell.angle_beta   90.00
_cell.angle_gamma   90.00
#
_symmetry.space_group_name_H-M   'P 1'
#
loop_
_entity.id
_entity.type
_entity.pdbx_description
1 polymer ?
#
loop_
_entity_poly.entity_id
_entity_poly.type
_entity_poly.pdbx_seq_one_letter_code
_entity_poly.pdbx_strand_id
1 'polypeptide(L)' 'MAENTQNQPCNAQTLSPFPKDPVLAMAYVPFQKFEGLYAPEKAFEAGTLFTGLDKPFLGGAGK' A
#
# COMPACT_ATOMS: atom_id res chain seq x y z
N MET A 1 -20.14 13.30 -27.95
CA MET A 1 -20.23 11.86 -28.28
C MET A 1 -18.89 11.24 -27.89
N ALA A 2 -18.79 10.88 -26.61
CA ALA A 2 -18.53 9.50 -26.14
C ALA A 2 -17.04 9.12 -26.22
N GLU A 3 -16.26 9.59 -25.24
CA GLU A 3 -15.01 8.92 -24.88
C GLU A 3 -15.40 7.67 -24.09
N ASN A 4 -15.46 6.55 -24.80
CA ASN A 4 -15.70 5.24 -24.21
C ASN A 4 -14.40 4.80 -23.54
N THR A 5 -14.22 5.15 -22.26
CA THR A 5 -13.16 4.59 -21.42
C THR A 5 -13.52 3.14 -21.09
N GLN A 6 -13.31 2.29 -22.09
CA GLN A 6 -13.24 0.85 -21.95
C GLN A 6 -12.17 0.54 -20.90
N ASN A 7 -12.63 0.26 -19.68
CA ASN A 7 -12.13 -0.81 -18.81
C ASN A 7 -10.66 -1.21 -19.04
N GLN A 8 -9.75 -0.27 -18.83
CA GLN A 8 -8.36 -0.61 -18.56
C GLN A 8 -8.36 -1.30 -17.18
N PRO A 9 -8.06 -2.60 -17.06
CA PRO A 9 -7.66 -3.11 -15.76
C PRO A 9 -6.50 -2.23 -15.33
N CYS A 10 -6.54 -1.69 -14.11
CA CYS A 10 -5.36 -1.12 -13.49
C CYS A 10 -4.25 -2.17 -13.66
N ASN A 11 -3.35 -1.95 -14.62
CA ASN A 11 -2.25 -2.85 -14.86
C ASN A 11 -1.28 -2.59 -13.71
N ALA A 12 -1.53 -3.23 -12.57
CA ALA A 12 -0.68 -3.18 -11.37
C ALA A 12 0.69 -3.84 -11.60
N GLN A 13 1.20 -3.80 -12.83
CA GLN A 13 2.51 -4.23 -13.24
C GLN A 13 3.48 -3.10 -12.90
N THR A 14 4.06 -3.23 -11.70
CA THR A 14 5.34 -2.63 -11.28
C THR A 14 5.47 -1.12 -11.54
N LEU A 15 4.58 -0.32 -10.96
CA LEU A 15 4.82 1.11 -10.85
C LEU A 15 6.10 1.32 -10.04
N SER A 16 7.06 2.06 -10.61
CA SER A 16 8.30 2.38 -9.92
C SER A 16 7.98 3.15 -8.63
N PRO A 17 8.63 2.83 -7.49
CA PRO A 17 8.42 3.56 -6.23
C PRO A 17 8.67 5.07 -6.34
N PHE A 18 9.52 5.46 -7.31
CA PHE A 18 9.87 6.84 -7.59
C PHE A 18 9.37 7.27 -8.97
N PRO A 19 9.02 8.56 -9.13
CA PRO A 19 8.84 9.16 -10.45
C PRO A 19 10.19 9.23 -11.16
N LYS A 20 10.17 9.46 -12.48
CA LYS A 20 11.38 9.58 -13.31
C LYS A 20 12.31 10.68 -12.82
N ASP A 21 11.74 11.80 -12.36
CA ASP A 21 12.45 12.97 -11.85
C ASP A 21 11.96 13.30 -10.42
N PRO A 22 12.56 12.72 -9.37
CA PRO A 22 12.18 13.01 -8.00
C PRO A 22 12.60 14.43 -7.60
N VAL A 23 11.67 15.17 -7.00
CA VAL A 23 11.89 16.53 -6.51
C VAL A 23 12.48 16.47 -5.10
N LEU A 24 13.41 17.37 -4.81
CA LEU A 24 14.04 17.47 -3.49
C LEU A 24 12.99 17.74 -2.40
N ALA A 25 13.16 17.08 -1.25
CA ALA A 25 12.30 17.21 -0.07
C ALA A 25 10.84 16.73 -0.26
N MET A 26 10.55 15.93 -1.28
CA MET A 26 9.27 15.24 -1.44
C MET A 26 9.32 13.80 -0.94
N ALA A 27 8.28 13.35 -0.24
CA ALA A 27 8.11 11.96 0.15
C ALA A 27 7.30 11.20 -0.90
N TYR A 28 7.85 10.09 -1.40
CA TYR A 28 7.18 9.21 -2.37
C TYR A 28 6.77 7.91 -1.67
N VAL A 29 5.47 7.61 -1.71
CA VAL A 29 4.90 6.41 -1.10
C VAL A 29 4.65 5.37 -2.20
N PRO A 30 5.30 4.19 -2.15
CA PRO A 30 5.07 3.14 -3.13
C PRO A 30 3.68 2.53 -2.97
N PHE A 31 3.16 1.95 -4.05
CA PHE A 31 1.92 1.19 -3.97
C PHE A 31 2.09 -0.05 -3.09
N GLN A 32 1.15 -0.24 -2.18
CA GLN A 32 1.10 -1.40 -1.33
C GLN A 32 0.72 -2.65 -2.14
N LYS A 33 1.57 -3.67 -2.10
CA LYS A 33 1.29 -4.96 -2.75
C LYS A 33 0.32 -5.78 -1.88
N PHE A 34 -0.54 -6.55 -2.55
CA PHE A 34 -1.45 -7.50 -1.89
C PHE A 34 -0.73 -8.84 -1.65
N GLU A 35 0.27 -8.79 -0.77
CA GLU A 35 1.08 -9.96 -0.37
C GLU A 35 0.96 -10.17 1.14
N GLY A 36 0.98 -11.44 1.60
CA GLY A 36 0.88 -11.76 3.03
C GLY A 36 -0.43 -11.27 3.66
N LEU A 37 -1.56 -11.78 3.17
CA LEU A 37 -2.89 -11.45 3.69
C LEU A 37 -3.29 -12.42 4.79
N TYR A 38 -3.92 -11.92 5.85
CA TYR A 38 -4.59 -12.77 6.83
C TYR A 38 -5.91 -13.31 6.29
N ALA A 39 -6.38 -14.41 6.87
CA ALA A 39 -7.77 -14.82 6.73
C ALA A 39 -8.70 -13.73 7.30
N PRO A 40 -9.94 -13.58 6.79
CA PRO A 40 -10.83 -12.48 7.17
C PRO A 40 -11.08 -12.35 8.69
N GLU A 41 -11.24 -13.47 9.37
CA GLU A 41 -11.49 -13.53 10.81
C GLU A 41 -10.29 -12.96 11.60
N LYS A 42 -9.09 -13.41 11.25
CA LYS A 42 -7.84 -12.92 11.87
C LYS A 42 -7.53 -11.47 11.49
N ALA A 43 -7.82 -11.06 10.26
CA ALA A 43 -7.66 -9.68 9.82
C ALA A 43 -8.53 -8.72 10.62
N PHE A 44 -9.76 -9.15 10.95
CA PHE A 44 -10.69 -8.38 11.78
C PHE A 44 -10.15 -8.21 13.21
N GLU A 45 -9.63 -9.28 13.81
CA GLU A 45 -9.02 -9.24 15.15
C GLU A 45 -7.75 -8.36 15.21
N ALA A 46 -6.88 -8.48 14.21
CA ALA A 46 -5.63 -7.71 14.14
C ALA A 46 -5.84 -6.23 13.74
N GLY A 47 -7.02 -5.88 13.20
CA GLY A 47 -7.30 -4.54 12.67
C GLY A 47 -6.56 -4.22 11.37
N THR A 48 -5.95 -5.21 10.72
CA THR A 48 -5.25 -5.08 9.45
C THR A 48 -5.34 -6.38 8.64
N LEU A 49 -5.59 -6.27 7.34
CA LEU A 49 -5.57 -7.41 6.43
C LEU A 49 -4.14 -7.88 6.11
N PHE A 50 -3.17 -6.97 6.20
CA PHE A 50 -1.80 -7.22 5.77
C PHE A 50 -0.94 -7.61 6.96
N THR A 51 -0.37 -8.81 6.93
CA THR A 51 0.47 -9.33 8.02
C THR A 51 1.71 -8.44 8.26
N GLY A 52 2.23 -7.81 7.21
CA GLY A 52 3.40 -6.92 7.30
C GLY A 52 3.11 -5.57 7.99
N LEU A 53 1.84 -5.20 8.14
CA LEU A 53 1.40 -3.99 8.85
C LEU A 53 1.06 -4.25 10.32
N ASP A 54 0.94 -5.52 10.71
CA ASP A 54 0.72 -5.95 12.09
C ASP A 54 2.02 -5.84 12.89
N LYS A 55 2.35 -4.59 13.29
CA LYS A 55 3.59 -4.25 13.99
C LYS A 55 3.31 -3.99 15.47
N PRO A 56 4.14 -4.50 16.39
CA PRO A 56 3.96 -4.24 17.81
C PRO A 56 4.05 -2.74 18.08
N PHE A 57 3.10 -2.20 18.83
CA PHE A 57 3.18 -0.81 19.30
C PHE A 57 4.21 -0.73 20.43
N LEU A 58 5.43 -0.31 20.08
CA LEU A 58 6.52 -0.15 21.03
C LEU A 58 6.49 1.18 21.79
N GLY A 59 5.39 1.94 21.70
CA GLY A 59 5.10 3.19 22.42
C GLY A 59 6.33 3.99 22.82
N GLY A 60 6.66 5.05 22.07
CA GLY A 60 7.81 5.93 22.36
C GLY A 60 7.69 6.65 23.70
N ALA A 61 7.91 5.92 24.78
CA ALA A 61 8.11 6.39 26.15
C ALA A 61 9.39 5.71 26.67
N GLY A 62 10.48 5.89 25.92
CA GLY A 62 11.83 5.76 26.48
C GLY A 62 12.08 6.99 27.33
N LYS A 63 12.31 6.79 28.62
CA LYS A 63 12.85 7.81 29.53
C LYS A 63 14.20 8.32 29.06
#